data_AF-A0A7S1S3Q9-F1
#
_entry.id   AF-A0A7S1S3Q9-F1
#
_cell.length_a   1.000
_cell.length_b   1.000
_cell.length_c   1.000
_cell.angle_alpha   90.00
_cell.angle_beta   90.00
_cell.angle_gamma   90.00
#
_symmetry.space_group_name_H-M   'P 1'
#
loop_
_entity.id
_entity.type
_entity.pdbx_description
1 polymer ?
#
loop_
_entity_poly.entity_id
_entity_poly.type
_entity_poly.pdbx_seq_one_letter_code
_entity_poly.pdbx_strand_id
1 'polypeptide(L)'
;ENITAYDKALRKAVEELEALEARREGLANPLARRARWVMEQLQLTPWHLAHQYAAVDEGRRLVFAVSGPGDPSGGRGEGVSFLNVLAGGIPDCLDVMELQRLSSSALRQELLKAGVSGAQSRHLARPEKLALLRELQLRQRGSKGSTDKLSYFELKKCYDRLIQGAFERELEALGSQDPAISDSSGTEDGGAGAAAAAPAPAAPAAAR
;
A
#
# COMPACT_ATOMS: atom_id res chain seq x y z
N GLU A 1 44.66 -17.30 14.08
CA GLU A 1 44.57 -17.53 12.62
C GLU A 1 43.17 -17.26 12.02
N ASN A 2 42.34 -16.38 12.59
CA ASN A 2 40.96 -16.12 12.10
C ASN A 2 40.77 -14.76 11.42
N ILE A 3 41.82 -13.95 11.30
CA ILE A 3 41.74 -12.56 10.81
C ILE A 3 41.50 -12.53 9.29
N THR A 4 42.17 -13.41 8.55
CA THR A 4 42.07 -13.47 7.08
C THR A 4 40.71 -13.98 6.58
N ALA A 5 40.05 -14.86 7.34
CA ALA A 5 38.70 -15.31 7.05
C ALA A 5 37.66 -14.19 7.26
N TYR A 6 37.88 -13.37 8.29
CA TYR A 6 37.04 -12.21 8.59
C TYR A 6 37.17 -11.14 7.50
N ASP A 7 38.40 -10.85 7.04
CA ASP A 7 38.64 -9.92 5.94
C ASP A 7 37.99 -10.36 4.63
N LYS A 8 37.98 -11.66 4.34
CA LYS A 8 37.34 -12.20 3.13
C LYS A 8 35.81 -12.08 3.19
N ALA A 9 35.23 -12.34 4.35
CA ALA A 9 33.79 -12.15 4.57
C ALA A 9 33.40 -10.67 4.47
N LEU A 10 34.22 -9.78 5.03
CA LEU A 10 33.98 -8.33 4.99
C LEU A 10 34.03 -7.79 3.54
N ARG A 11 35.02 -8.19 2.74
CA ARG A 11 35.10 -7.79 1.33
C ARG A 11 33.90 -8.27 0.53
N LYS A 12 33.49 -9.52 0.71
CA LYS A 12 32.31 -10.07 0.03
C LYS A 12 31.04 -9.29 0.42
N ALA A 13 30.89 -8.94 1.70
CA ALA A 13 29.76 -8.15 2.16
C ALA A 13 29.77 -6.73 1.56
N VAL A 14 30.92 -6.09 1.43
CA VAL A 14 31.07 -4.77 0.78
C VAL A 14 30.74 -4.84 -0.70
N GLU A 15 31.29 -5.81 -1.44
CA GLU A 15 30.99 -6.01 -2.86
C GLU A 15 29.49 -6.28 -3.11
N GLU A 16 28.84 -7.06 -2.23
CA GLU A 16 27.40 -7.30 -2.29
C GLU A 16 26.60 -6.02 -2.00
N LEU A 17 27.05 -5.20 -1.04
CA LEU A 17 26.44 -3.91 -0.72
C LEU A 17 26.54 -2.93 -1.89
N GLU A 18 27.71 -2.80 -2.51
CA GLU A 18 27.92 -1.96 -3.70
C GLU A 18 27.05 -2.42 -4.88
N ALA A 19 26.93 -3.73 -5.10
CA ALA A 19 26.05 -4.28 -6.14
C ALA A 19 24.56 -3.98 -5.86
N LEU A 20 24.15 -4.00 -4.60
CA LEU A 20 22.79 -3.64 -4.19
C LEU A 20 22.53 -2.13 -4.30
N GLU A 21 23.51 -1.29 -3.97
CA GLU A 21 23.43 0.17 -4.13
C GLU A 21 23.38 0.59 -5.59
N ALA A 22 24.20 0.01 -6.46
CA ALA A 22 24.14 0.24 -7.90
C ALA A 22 22.77 -0.15 -8.49
N ARG A 23 22.17 -1.25 -8.01
CA ARG A 23 20.78 -1.63 -8.38
C ARG A 23 19.75 -0.63 -7.84
N ARG A 24 19.97 -0.08 -6.65
CA ARG A 24 19.10 0.93 -6.02
C ARG A 24 19.11 2.25 -6.79
N GLU A 25 20.25 2.68 -7.30
CA GLU A 25 20.35 3.87 -8.16
C GLU A 25 19.57 3.68 -9.48
N GLY A 26 19.60 2.48 -10.06
CA GLY A 26 18.76 2.12 -11.22
C GLY A 26 17.25 2.24 -10.93
N LEU A 27 16.82 1.96 -9.69
CA LEU A 27 15.43 2.09 -9.24
C LEU A 27 15.02 3.53 -8.95
N ALA A 28 15.97 4.43 -8.69
CA ALA A 28 15.73 5.86 -8.52
C ALA A 28 15.50 6.59 -9.86
N ASN A 29 15.85 5.95 -10.98
CA ASN A 29 15.65 6.49 -12.32
C ASN A 29 14.15 6.81 -12.55
N PRO A 30 13.78 8.08 -12.82
CA PRO A 30 12.39 8.47 -13.04
C PRO A 30 11.74 7.72 -14.21
N LEU A 31 12.52 7.34 -15.23
CA LEU A 31 12.04 6.55 -16.36
C LEU A 31 11.67 5.12 -15.95
N ALA A 32 12.49 4.48 -15.11
CA ALA A 32 12.21 3.14 -14.59
C ALA A 32 10.94 3.13 -13.72
N ARG A 33 10.73 4.16 -12.89
CA ARG A 33 9.50 4.33 -12.11
C ARG A 33 8.27 4.48 -13.00
N ARG A 34 8.34 5.33 -14.04
CA ARG A 34 7.25 5.49 -15.00
C ARG A 34 6.96 4.20 -15.76
N ALA A 35 7.99 3.50 -16.22
CA ALA A 35 7.82 2.22 -16.92
C ALA A 35 7.13 1.18 -16.01
N ARG A 36 7.54 1.07 -14.74
CA ARG A 36 6.86 0.20 -13.76
C ARG A 36 5.39 0.56 -13.60
N TRP A 37 5.09 1.85 -13.40
CA TRP A 37 3.72 2.31 -13.27
C TRP A 37 2.89 1.96 -14.52
N VAL A 38 3.42 2.19 -15.73
CA VAL A 38 2.76 1.79 -16.98
C VAL A 38 2.49 0.29 -17.02
N MET A 39 3.47 -0.54 -16.62
CA MET A 39 3.30 -1.99 -16.57
C MET A 39 2.22 -2.42 -15.58
N GLU A 40 2.12 -1.76 -14.43
CA GLU A 40 1.05 -1.99 -13.45
C GLU A 40 -0.33 -1.60 -14.05
N GLN A 41 -0.43 -0.46 -14.73
CA GLN A 41 -1.68 -0.05 -15.37
C GLN A 41 -2.10 -0.98 -16.51
N LEU A 42 -1.14 -1.49 -17.30
CA LEU A 42 -1.42 -2.43 -18.39
C LEU A 42 -2.06 -3.73 -17.88
N GLN A 43 -1.76 -4.16 -16.66
CA GLN A 43 -2.40 -5.32 -16.05
C GLN A 43 -3.88 -5.10 -15.73
N LEU A 44 -4.31 -3.85 -15.56
CA LEU A 44 -5.70 -3.50 -15.25
C LEU A 44 -6.57 -3.30 -16.51
N THR A 45 -5.99 -3.51 -17.69
CA THR A 45 -6.71 -3.34 -18.95
C THR A 45 -7.77 -4.45 -19.14
N PRO A 46 -8.95 -4.14 -19.71
CA PRO A 46 -10.02 -5.12 -19.83
C PRO A 46 -9.63 -6.40 -20.57
N TRP A 47 -8.82 -6.30 -21.63
CA TRP A 47 -8.36 -7.47 -22.37
C TRP A 47 -7.40 -8.34 -21.55
N HIS A 48 -6.57 -7.73 -20.71
CA HIS A 48 -5.68 -8.48 -19.82
C HIS A 48 -6.47 -9.19 -18.73
N LEU A 49 -7.41 -8.50 -18.07
CA LEU A 49 -8.26 -9.09 -17.04
C LEU A 49 -9.14 -10.21 -17.60
N ALA A 50 -9.73 -10.03 -18.78
CA ALA A 50 -10.52 -11.07 -19.45
C ALA A 50 -9.67 -12.30 -19.80
N HIS A 51 -8.44 -12.09 -20.28
CA HIS A 51 -7.49 -13.17 -20.55
C HIS A 51 -7.12 -13.92 -19.26
N GLN A 52 -6.87 -13.18 -18.19
CA GLN A 52 -6.54 -13.76 -16.89
C GLN A 52 -7.70 -14.55 -16.29
N TYR A 53 -8.92 -14.03 -16.40
CA TYR A 53 -10.14 -14.73 -16.02
C TYR A 53 -10.28 -16.07 -16.75
N ALA A 54 -10.16 -16.06 -18.08
CA ALA A 54 -10.21 -17.28 -18.88
C ALA A 54 -9.14 -18.30 -18.45
N ALA A 55 -7.93 -17.84 -18.12
CA ALA A 55 -6.85 -18.72 -17.66
C ALA A 55 -7.15 -19.39 -16.30
N VAL A 56 -7.86 -18.71 -15.39
CA VAL A 56 -8.31 -19.29 -14.10
C VAL A 56 -9.47 -20.27 -14.34
N ASP A 57 -10.42 -19.90 -15.19
CA ASP A 57 -11.58 -20.74 -15.53
C ASP A 57 -11.18 -22.06 -16.23
N GLU A 58 -10.18 -22.00 -17.12
CA GLU A 58 -9.57 -23.18 -17.76
C GLU A 58 -8.80 -24.09 -16.77
N GLY A 59 -8.73 -23.73 -15.48
CA GLY A 59 -8.15 -24.56 -14.44
C GLY A 59 -6.63 -24.61 -14.44
N ARG A 60 -5.95 -23.58 -14.98
CA ARG A 60 -4.47 -23.54 -15.10
C ARG A 60 -3.73 -23.36 -13.76
N ARG A 61 -4.11 -24.03 -12.67
CA ARG A 61 -3.49 -23.91 -11.32
C ARG A 61 -3.24 -22.45 -10.87
N LEU A 62 -3.98 -21.52 -11.43
CA LEU A 62 -3.96 -20.09 -11.12
C LEU A 62 -5.23 -19.81 -10.31
N VAL A 63 -5.13 -18.83 -9.43
CA VAL A 63 -6.26 -18.29 -8.69
C VAL A 63 -6.23 -16.77 -8.82
N PHE A 64 -7.38 -16.12 -8.61
CA PHE A 64 -7.40 -14.66 -8.51
C PHE A 64 -6.68 -14.21 -7.24
N ALA A 65 -6.02 -13.06 -7.29
CA ALA A 65 -5.41 -12.40 -6.14
C ALA A 65 -6.49 -11.99 -5.13
N VAL A 66 -7.67 -11.60 -5.64
CA VAL A 66 -8.85 -11.12 -4.92
C VAL A 66 -8.64 -9.81 -4.14
N SER A 67 -7.47 -9.59 -3.52
CA SER A 67 -7.03 -8.32 -2.95
C SER A 67 -5.88 -7.70 -3.75
N GLY A 68 -5.54 -6.45 -3.45
CA GLY A 68 -4.41 -5.74 -4.07
C GLY A 68 -4.80 -4.75 -5.17
N PRO A 69 -3.88 -4.42 -6.09
CA PRO A 69 -4.03 -3.27 -6.99
C PRO A 69 -5.11 -3.45 -8.07
N GLY A 70 -5.54 -4.69 -8.32
CA GLY A 70 -6.67 -4.98 -9.22
C GLY A 70 -8.04 -4.84 -8.59
N ASP A 71 -8.13 -4.48 -7.30
CA ASP A 71 -9.39 -4.23 -6.62
C ASP A 71 -10.03 -2.91 -7.12
N PRO A 72 -11.20 -2.96 -7.79
CA PRO A 72 -11.84 -1.78 -8.33
C PRO A 72 -12.47 -0.87 -7.26
N SER A 73 -12.57 -1.31 -6.00
CA SER A 73 -13.19 -0.54 -4.90
C SER A 73 -12.30 0.57 -4.31
N GLY A 74 -11.18 0.91 -4.97
CA GLY A 74 -10.23 1.91 -4.47
C GLY A 74 -9.43 1.43 -3.25
N GLY A 75 -9.27 0.10 -3.10
CA GLY A 75 -8.50 -0.52 -2.02
C GLY A 75 -9.26 -0.59 -0.69
N ARG A 76 -10.59 -0.70 -0.73
CA ARG A 76 -11.42 -1.01 0.44
C ARG A 76 -11.64 -2.52 0.61
N GLY A 77 -11.23 -3.33 -0.38
CA GLY A 77 -11.44 -4.76 -0.36
C GLY A 77 -12.91 -5.14 -0.53
N GLU A 78 -13.72 -4.25 -1.11
CA GLU A 78 -15.13 -4.50 -1.46
C GLU A 78 -15.24 -5.09 -2.88
N GLY A 79 -14.18 -5.05 -3.67
CA GLY A 79 -14.12 -5.67 -5.00
C GLY A 79 -13.13 -6.84 -5.03
N VAL A 80 -13.24 -7.66 -6.07
CA VAL A 80 -12.33 -8.77 -6.34
C VAL A 80 -11.29 -8.33 -7.37
N SER A 81 -10.01 -8.41 -6.99
CA SER A 81 -8.89 -8.30 -7.93
C SER A 81 -8.80 -9.55 -8.80
N PHE A 82 -9.12 -9.42 -10.10
CA PHE A 82 -8.99 -10.50 -11.09
C PHE A 82 -7.55 -10.72 -11.57
N LEU A 83 -6.56 -10.12 -10.89
CA LEU A 83 -5.17 -10.40 -11.19
C LEU A 83 -4.80 -11.84 -10.79
N ASN A 84 -4.10 -12.58 -11.63
CA ASN A 84 -3.77 -13.98 -11.37
C ASN A 84 -2.54 -14.10 -10.46
N VAL A 85 -2.62 -15.01 -9.51
CA VAL A 85 -1.50 -15.43 -8.67
C VAL A 85 -1.39 -16.96 -8.67
N LEU A 86 -0.17 -17.44 -8.43
CA LEU A 86 0.04 -18.84 -8.08
C LEU A 86 -0.52 -19.09 -6.68
N ALA A 87 -0.89 -20.34 -6.37
CA ALA A 87 -1.39 -20.69 -5.04
C ALA A 87 -0.45 -20.24 -3.91
N GLY A 88 0.87 -20.30 -4.12
CA GLY A 88 1.87 -19.81 -3.16
C GLY A 88 1.82 -18.30 -2.85
N GLY A 89 1.13 -17.50 -3.68
CA GLY A 89 0.90 -16.07 -3.47
C GLY A 89 -0.38 -15.72 -2.71
N ILE A 90 -1.24 -16.71 -2.39
CA ILE A 90 -2.45 -16.49 -1.58
C ILE A 90 -2.13 -15.87 -0.20
N PRO A 91 -1.05 -16.25 0.51
CA PRO A 91 -0.70 -15.61 1.79
C PRO A 91 -0.48 -14.11 1.68
N ASP A 92 0.21 -13.64 0.64
CA ASP A 92 0.39 -12.21 0.38
C ASP A 92 -0.95 -11.50 0.17
N CYS A 93 -1.92 -12.17 -0.46
CA CYS A 93 -3.24 -11.62 -0.68
C CYS A 93 -4.05 -11.51 0.63
N LEU A 94 -3.87 -12.47 1.55
CA LEU A 94 -4.46 -12.40 2.89
C LEU A 94 -3.91 -11.20 3.66
N ASP A 95 -2.60 -11.01 3.67
CA ASP A 95 -1.94 -9.87 4.32
C ASP A 95 -2.44 -8.53 3.75
N VAL A 96 -2.54 -8.43 2.42
CA VAL A 96 -3.03 -7.21 1.76
C VAL A 96 -4.50 -6.95 2.09
N MET A 97 -5.32 -7.99 2.19
CA MET A 97 -6.73 -7.83 2.54
C MET A 97 -6.89 -7.29 3.96
N GLU A 98 -6.10 -7.77 4.92
CA GLU A 98 -6.13 -7.24 6.30
C GLU A 98 -5.89 -5.73 6.33
N LEU A 99 -4.95 -5.25 5.52
CA LEU A 99 -4.69 -3.81 5.37
C LEU A 99 -5.84 -3.07 4.69
N GLN A 100 -6.41 -3.64 3.62
CA GLN A 100 -7.52 -3.03 2.88
C GLN A 100 -8.79 -2.87 3.74
N ARG A 101 -8.96 -3.66 4.81
CA ARG A 101 -10.08 -3.56 5.76
C ARG A 101 -9.95 -2.39 6.74
N LEU A 102 -8.78 -1.76 6.86
CA LEU A 102 -8.59 -0.65 7.77
C LEU A 102 -9.42 0.56 7.31
N SER A 103 -10.19 1.16 8.21
CA SER A 103 -10.84 2.45 7.93
C SER A 103 -9.77 3.52 7.60
N SER A 104 -10.17 4.59 6.91
CA SER A 104 -9.23 5.67 6.56
C SER A 104 -8.58 6.32 7.80
N SER A 105 -9.28 6.37 8.93
CA SER A 105 -8.74 6.84 10.20
C SER A 105 -7.76 5.84 10.83
N ALA A 106 -8.11 4.55 10.86
CA ALA A 106 -7.22 3.49 11.36
C ALA A 106 -5.94 3.39 10.52
N LEU A 107 -6.05 3.44 9.20
CA LEU A 107 -4.91 3.44 8.27
C LEU A 107 -3.97 4.62 8.53
N ARG A 108 -4.52 5.82 8.79
CA ARG A 108 -3.74 7.00 9.16
C ARG A 108 -3.02 6.81 10.49
N GLN A 109 -3.68 6.22 11.49
CA GLN A 109 -3.07 5.95 12.79
C GLN A 109 -1.94 4.93 12.68
N GLU A 110 -2.11 3.85 11.91
CA GLU A 110 -1.06 2.85 11.69
C GLU A 110 0.16 3.46 10.97
N LEU A 111 -0.05 4.33 9.99
CA LEU A 111 1.05 5.06 9.33
C LEU A 111 1.80 6.00 10.31
N LEU A 112 1.08 6.70 11.18
CA LEU A 112 1.69 7.54 12.22
C LEU A 112 2.53 6.70 13.19
N LYS A 113 2.02 5.54 13.65
CA LYS A 113 2.77 4.60 14.50
C LYS A 113 4.03 4.09 13.81
N ALA A 114 3.97 3.88 12.48
CA ALA A 114 5.12 3.48 11.68
C ALA A 114 6.13 4.62 11.39
N GLY A 115 5.88 5.84 11.91
CA GLY A 115 6.78 6.99 11.79
C GLY A 115 6.54 7.88 10.58
N VAL A 116 5.45 7.67 9.82
CA VAL A 116 5.10 8.54 8.69
C VAL A 116 4.41 9.79 9.21
N SER A 117 4.90 10.97 8.82
CA SER A 117 4.31 12.24 9.29
C SER A 117 2.87 12.41 8.81
N GLY A 118 2.05 13.09 9.62
CA GLY A 118 0.66 13.40 9.26
C GLY A 118 0.55 14.16 7.94
N ALA A 119 1.42 15.14 7.71
CA ALA A 119 1.49 15.92 6.47
C ALA A 119 1.78 15.03 5.26
N GLN A 120 2.78 14.15 5.33
CA GLN A 120 3.10 13.21 4.25
C GLN A 120 1.93 12.27 3.96
N SER A 121 1.28 11.73 5.00
CA SER A 121 0.15 10.83 4.81
C SER A 121 -1.06 11.51 4.15
N ARG A 122 -1.29 12.82 4.37
CA ARG A 122 -2.45 13.53 3.82
C ARG A 122 -2.45 13.59 2.29
N HIS A 123 -1.27 13.71 1.68
CA HIS A 123 -1.13 13.82 0.23
C HIS A 123 -1.24 12.50 -0.54
N LEU A 124 -1.20 11.37 0.17
CA LEU A 124 -1.24 10.06 -0.45
C LEU A 124 -2.67 9.58 -0.64
N ALA A 125 -2.96 9.01 -1.81
CA ALA A 125 -4.19 8.29 -2.05
C ALA A 125 -4.26 7.03 -1.16
N ARG A 126 -5.46 6.47 -0.95
CA ARG A 126 -5.63 5.26 -0.13
C ARG A 126 -4.77 4.08 -0.60
N PRO A 127 -4.69 3.74 -1.91
CA PRO A 127 -3.83 2.66 -2.37
C PRO A 127 -2.34 2.90 -2.06
N GLU A 128 -1.88 4.15 -2.19
CA GLU A 128 -0.50 4.53 -1.89
C GLU A 128 -0.19 4.42 -0.39
N LYS A 129 -1.15 4.81 0.47
CA LYS A 129 -1.07 4.62 1.93
C LYS A 129 -0.94 3.15 2.30
N LEU A 130 -1.73 2.29 1.68
CA LEU A 130 -1.69 0.85 1.91
C LEU A 130 -0.36 0.25 1.45
N ALA A 131 0.12 0.64 0.26
CA ALA A 131 1.41 0.20 -0.27
C ALA A 131 2.57 0.62 0.65
N LEU A 132 2.55 1.88 1.10
CA LEU A 132 3.55 2.41 2.05
C LEU A 132 3.52 1.68 3.39
N LEU A 133 2.33 1.46 3.96
CA LEU A 133 2.19 0.74 5.23
C LEU A 133 2.70 -0.70 5.11
N ARG A 134 2.37 -1.39 4.00
CA ARG A 134 2.88 -2.73 3.73
C ARG A 134 4.40 -2.76 3.65
N GLU A 135 5.01 -1.81 2.92
CA GLU A 135 6.46 -1.71 2.81
C GLU A 135 7.13 -1.50 4.18
N LEU A 136 6.56 -0.63 5.02
CA LEU A 136 7.06 -0.39 6.37
C LEU A 136 6.94 -1.63 7.28
N GLN A 137 5.80 -2.34 7.22
CA GLN A 137 5.61 -3.57 7.98
C GLN A 137 6.58 -4.67 7.54
N LEU A 138 6.83 -4.82 6.24
CA LEU A 138 7.84 -5.75 5.70
C LEU A 138 9.25 -5.42 6.17
N ARG A 139 9.61 -4.13 6.20
CA ARG A 139 10.90 -3.68 6.74
C ARG A 139 11.04 -3.96 8.23
N GLN A 140 9.98 -3.77 9.02
CA GLN A 140 9.97 -3.99 10.47
C GLN A 140 10.01 -5.47 10.86
N ARG A 141 9.26 -6.32 10.16
CA ARG A 141 9.23 -7.76 10.43
C ARG A 141 10.52 -8.48 9.99
N GLY A 142 11.33 -7.83 9.15
CA GLY A 142 12.37 -8.51 8.39
C GLY A 142 11.75 -9.52 7.43
N SER A 143 12.53 -10.08 6.50
CA SER A 143 12.06 -11.06 5.51
C SER A 143 11.69 -12.44 6.13
N LYS A 144 11.03 -12.46 7.30
CA LYS A 144 10.39 -13.65 7.87
C LYS A 144 8.90 -13.56 7.54
N GLY A 145 8.53 -14.05 6.36
CA GLY A 145 7.14 -14.29 6.01
C GLY A 145 6.50 -15.25 7.03
N SER A 146 5.46 -14.80 7.73
CA SER A 146 4.83 -15.52 8.83
C SER A 146 3.88 -16.63 8.38
N THR A 147 3.87 -16.99 7.10
CA THR A 147 2.96 -17.97 6.51
C THR A 147 3.71 -19.20 5.99
N ASP A 148 4.87 -19.49 6.58
CA ASP A 148 5.58 -20.73 6.33
C ASP A 148 4.72 -21.91 6.83
N LYS A 149 4.16 -22.64 5.85
CA LYS A 149 3.55 -23.98 5.93
C LYS A 149 2.06 -24.07 6.26
N LEU A 150 1.21 -23.22 5.68
CA LEU A 150 -0.20 -23.62 5.53
C LEU A 150 -0.30 -24.80 4.56
N SER A 151 -1.06 -25.83 4.91
CA SER A 151 -1.40 -26.90 3.98
C SER A 151 -2.24 -26.35 2.82
N TYR A 152 -2.20 -27.03 1.66
CA TYR A 152 -3.02 -26.64 0.51
C TYR A 152 -4.51 -26.53 0.86
N PHE A 153 -5.01 -27.43 1.70
CA PHE A 153 -6.40 -27.44 2.14
C PHE A 153 -6.76 -26.20 2.99
N GLU A 154 -5.90 -25.83 3.94
CA GLU A 154 -6.07 -24.62 4.74
C GLU A 154 -6.00 -23.37 3.86
N LEU A 155 -5.06 -23.35 2.92
CA LEU A 155 -4.89 -22.25 1.99
C LEU A 155 -6.13 -22.04 1.12
N LYS A 156 -6.69 -23.12 0.56
CA LYS A 156 -7.96 -23.09 -0.17
C LYS A 156 -9.09 -22.58 0.72
N LYS A 157 -9.19 -23.04 1.97
CA LYS A 157 -10.22 -22.57 2.91
C LYS A 157 -10.06 -21.09 3.27
N CYS A 158 -8.82 -20.59 3.42
CA CYS A 158 -8.56 -19.17 3.61
C CYS A 158 -8.93 -18.37 2.36
N TYR A 159 -8.61 -18.88 1.18
CA TYR A 159 -8.94 -18.29 -0.10
C TYR A 159 -10.45 -18.18 -0.34
N ASP A 160 -11.18 -19.27 -0.13
CA ASP A 160 -12.64 -19.30 -0.28
C ASP A 160 -13.30 -18.28 0.68
N ARG A 161 -12.82 -18.18 1.93
CA ARG A 161 -13.27 -17.16 2.90
C ARG A 161 -12.93 -15.74 2.46
N LEU A 162 -11.79 -15.57 1.81
CA LEU A 162 -11.32 -14.28 1.32
C LEU A 162 -12.22 -13.78 0.17
N ILE A 163 -12.58 -14.65 -0.78
CA ILE A 163 -13.57 -14.36 -1.82
C ILE A 163 -14.94 -14.04 -1.20
N GLN A 164 -15.43 -14.94 -0.36
CA GLN A 164 -16.75 -14.78 0.26
C GLN A 164 -16.85 -13.46 1.05
N GLY A 165 -15.82 -13.13 1.81
CA GLY A 165 -15.77 -11.87 2.55
C GLY A 165 -15.71 -10.63 1.65
N ALA A 166 -15.12 -10.72 0.46
CA ALA A 166 -15.16 -9.63 -0.51
C ALA A 166 -16.59 -9.39 -1.02
N PHE A 167 -17.31 -10.46 -1.40
CA PHE A 167 -18.71 -10.36 -1.84
C PHE A 167 -19.65 -9.87 -0.74
N GLU A 168 -19.47 -10.31 0.51
CA GLU A 168 -20.28 -9.82 1.64
C GLU A 168 -20.11 -8.31 1.84
N ARG A 169 -18.88 -7.80 1.72
CA ARG A 169 -18.60 -6.36 1.79
C ARG A 169 -19.14 -5.61 0.59
N GLU A 170 -19.06 -6.19 -0.61
CA GLU A 170 -19.67 -5.61 -1.82
C GLU A 170 -21.17 -5.45 -1.62
N LEU A 171 -21.85 -6.49 -1.13
CA LEU A 171 -23.28 -6.47 -0.84
C LEU A 171 -23.64 -5.45 0.24
N GLU A 172 -22.84 -5.35 1.30
CA GLU A 172 -23.03 -4.33 2.34
C GLU A 172 -22.86 -2.91 1.79
N ALA A 173 -21.80 -2.68 1.01
CA ALA A 173 -21.50 -1.37 0.42
C ALA A 173 -22.55 -0.92 -0.60
N LEU A 174 -23.04 -1.85 -1.44
CA LEU A 174 -24.08 -1.57 -2.44
C LEU A 174 -25.50 -1.57 -1.84
N GLY A 175 -25.70 -2.25 -0.72
CA GLY A 175 -27.00 -2.39 -0.05
C GLY A 175 -27.30 -1.30 0.99
N SER A 176 -26.29 -0.55 1.46
CA SER A 176 -26.49 0.53 2.42
C SER A 176 -27.30 1.67 1.81
N GLN A 177 -28.42 2.03 2.45
CA GLN A 177 -29.28 3.15 2.05
C GLN A 177 -28.65 4.53 2.33
N ASP A 178 -27.65 4.56 3.21
CA ASP A 178 -26.80 5.71 3.44
C ASP A 178 -25.40 5.34 2.93
N PRO A 179 -25.07 5.68 1.66
CA PRO A 179 -23.73 5.49 1.15
C PRO A 179 -22.86 6.51 1.89
N ALA A 180 -22.33 6.10 3.03
CA ALA A 180 -21.31 6.85 3.72
C ALA A 180 -20.14 6.99 2.75
N ILE A 181 -20.08 8.13 2.06
CA ILE A 181 -18.88 8.64 1.42
C ILE A 181 -17.94 8.91 2.59
N SER A 182 -17.29 7.86 3.07
CA SER A 182 -16.40 7.87 4.24
C SER A 182 -15.14 8.69 3.99
N ASP A 183 -15.05 9.35 2.83
CA ASP A 183 -14.11 10.38 2.48
C ASP A 183 -14.65 11.79 2.84
N SER A 184 -15.21 11.97 4.04
CA SER A 184 -15.22 13.31 4.63
C SER A 184 -13.75 13.68 4.92
N SER A 185 -13.11 14.23 3.90
CA SER A 185 -11.95 15.09 4.03
C SER A 185 -12.38 16.34 4.80
N GLY A 186 -12.61 16.15 6.10
CA GLY A 186 -12.87 17.21 7.05
C GLY A 186 -11.77 18.25 6.88
N THR A 187 -12.16 19.38 6.33
CA THR A 187 -11.35 20.59 6.25
C THR A 187 -11.30 21.16 7.66
N GLU A 188 -10.54 20.52 8.55
CA GLU A 188 -10.30 20.99 9.91
C GLU A 188 -8.79 21.19 10.10
N ASP A 189 -8.31 22.37 9.68
CA ASP A 189 -7.53 23.25 10.56
C ASP A 189 -7.29 24.60 9.86
N GLY A 190 -8.35 25.40 9.82
CA GLY A 190 -8.31 26.83 9.51
C GLY A 190 -8.80 27.61 10.74
N GLY A 191 -8.11 27.45 11.87
CA GLY A 191 -8.53 27.99 13.17
C GLY A 191 -7.48 28.89 13.83
N ALA A 192 -7.47 30.16 13.40
CA ALA A 192 -7.24 31.35 14.24
C ALA A 192 -6.10 31.33 15.28
N GLY A 193 -4.87 31.61 14.82
CA GLY A 193 -3.91 32.38 15.61
C GLY A 193 -4.13 33.88 15.33
N ALA A 194 -5.01 34.51 16.11
CA ALA A 194 -5.25 35.95 16.04
C ALA A 194 -3.94 36.72 16.35
N ALA A 195 -3.35 37.31 15.32
CA ALA A 195 -2.31 38.32 15.47
C ALA A 195 -2.95 39.57 16.08
N ALA A 196 -2.69 39.80 17.36
CA ALA A 196 -3.02 41.05 18.03
C ALA A 196 -2.38 42.22 17.25
N ALA A 197 -3.23 43.09 16.72
CA ALA A 197 -2.83 44.32 16.07
C ALA A 197 -2.08 45.20 17.07
N ALA A 198 -0.79 45.43 16.81
CA ALA A 198 -0.03 46.48 17.47
C ALA A 198 -0.48 47.84 16.92
N PRO A 199 -0.76 48.85 17.78
CA PRO A 199 -1.14 50.18 17.33
C PRO A 199 0.06 50.90 16.68
N ALA A 200 -0.22 51.58 15.57
CA ALA A 200 0.74 52.37 14.79
C ALA A 200 1.35 53.53 15.60
N PRO A 201 2.63 53.89 15.37
CA PRO A 201 3.24 55.06 15.99
C PRO A 201 2.70 56.36 15.38
N ALA A 202 2.35 57.29 16.27
CA ALA A 202 1.91 58.64 15.93
C ALA A 202 3.01 59.44 15.21
N ALA A 203 2.64 60.09 14.11
CA ALA A 203 3.50 61.04 13.40
C ALA A 203 3.61 62.38 14.17
N PRO A 204 4.78 63.04 14.17
CA PRO A 204 4.96 64.33 14.86
C PRO A 204 4.27 65.47 14.11
N ALA A 205 3.65 66.34 14.91
CA ALA A 205 2.96 67.56 14.49
C ALA A 205 3.88 68.52 13.73
N ALA A 206 3.44 68.95 12.55
CA ALA A 206 4.03 70.08 11.85
C ALA A 206 3.45 71.38 12.43
N ALA A 207 4.35 72.23 12.91
CA ALA A 207 4.07 73.57 13.38
C ALA A 207 3.61 74.49 12.24
N ARG A 208 2.55 75.27 12.51
CA ARG A 208 2.36 76.64 12.02
C ARG A 208 1.64 77.44 13.09
#